data_AF-A0AAJ0CG20-F1
#
_entry.id   AF-A0AAJ0CG20-F1
#
_cell.length_a   1.000
_cell.length_b   1.000
_cell.length_c   1.000
_cell.angle_alpha   90.00
_cell.angle_beta   90.00
_cell.angle_gamma   90.00
#
_symmetry.space_group_name_H-M   'P 1'
#
loop_
_entity.id
_entity.type
_entity.pdbx_description
1 polymer ?
#
loop_
_entity_poly.entity_id
_entity_poly.type
_entity_poly.pdbx_seq_one_letter_code
_entity_poly.pdbx_strand_id
1 'polypeptide(L)'
;MALLTRRAANQVLSTFRLVAFIFMAWKALAWASDSPMPIVVATSESMEPGFQRGDILFLWNRKSYIGVGDIAVLSFPTRKLPMVHRVVQTHFLPDMPDGFTQYILTKGDNNDANDAQLYPSGEGFASRKNVVGVVKGIVPFLGLPAIKINELFSRPTSHKIQEKPPDVQVPANISQLPGYNCMRHAGENKDGTSHDQFVEHRFRPKAKTSPGE
;
A
#
# COMPACT_ATOMS: atom_id res chain seq x y z
N MET A 1 35.99 10.28 -46.36
CA MET A 1 35.54 10.69 -45.01
C MET A 1 34.09 11.22 -44.98
N ALA A 2 33.68 12.16 -45.84
CA ALA A 2 32.33 12.77 -45.79
C ALA A 2 31.12 11.80 -45.97
N LEU A 3 31.27 10.72 -46.74
CA LEU A 3 30.20 9.72 -46.90
C LEU A 3 30.01 8.84 -45.64
N LEU A 4 31.08 8.57 -44.90
CA LEU A 4 31.03 7.82 -43.65
C LEU A 4 30.40 8.64 -42.53
N THR A 5 30.73 9.93 -42.43
CA THR A 5 30.14 10.83 -41.44
C THR A 5 28.64 11.05 -41.66
N ARG A 6 28.18 11.20 -42.91
CA ARG A 6 26.75 11.29 -43.23
C ARG A 6 25.98 10.02 -42.88
N ARG A 7 26.55 8.84 -43.16
CA ARG A 7 25.94 7.55 -42.79
C ARG A 7 25.85 7.41 -41.27
N ALA A 8 26.92 7.74 -40.55
CA ALA A 8 26.93 7.72 -39.08
C ALA A 8 25.89 8.69 -38.49
N ALA A 9 25.80 9.92 -39.00
CA ALA A 9 24.81 10.91 -38.55
C ALA A 9 23.37 10.42 -38.75
N ASN A 10 23.06 9.83 -39.90
CA ASN A 10 21.73 9.28 -40.17
C ASN A 10 21.40 8.08 -39.26
N GLN A 11 22.37 7.24 -38.94
CA GLN A 11 22.19 6.12 -38.00
C GLN A 11 21.91 6.62 -36.59
N VAL A 12 22.71 7.58 -36.10
CA VAL A 12 22.50 8.21 -34.78
C VAL A 12 21.15 8.90 -34.70
N LEU A 13 20.74 9.62 -35.75
CA LEU A 13 19.44 10.26 -35.79
C LEU A 13 18.30 9.23 -35.77
N SER A 14 18.45 8.12 -36.50
CA SER A 14 17.44 7.06 -36.56
C SER A 14 17.28 6.34 -35.21
N THR A 15 18.38 6.06 -34.52
CA THR A 15 18.34 5.45 -33.18
C THR A 15 17.77 6.42 -32.15
N PHE A 16 18.17 7.69 -32.18
CA PHE A 16 17.59 8.72 -31.30
C PHE A 16 16.09 8.86 -31.53
N ARG A 17 15.65 8.84 -32.80
CA ARG A 17 14.23 8.87 -33.14
C ARG A 17 13.47 7.69 -32.54
N LEU A 18 14.00 6.47 -32.63
CA LEU A 18 13.37 5.29 -32.04
C LEU A 18 13.23 5.41 -30.53
N VAL A 19 14.32 5.78 -29.84
CA VAL A 19 14.31 5.96 -28.38
C VAL A 19 13.32 7.05 -27.96
N ALA A 20 13.30 8.18 -28.69
CA ALA A 20 12.35 9.25 -28.44
C ALA A 20 10.89 8.79 -28.64
N PHE A 21 10.59 8.01 -29.68
CA PHE A 21 9.24 7.45 -29.88
C PHE A 21 8.82 6.53 -28.74
N ILE A 22 9.70 5.64 -28.27
CA ILE A 22 9.39 4.73 -27.16
C ILE A 22 9.15 5.52 -25.87
N PHE A 23 9.99 6.51 -25.58
CA PHE A 23 9.82 7.37 -24.40
C PHE A 23 8.53 8.18 -24.47
N MET A 24 8.23 8.78 -25.62
CA MET A 24 7.00 9.55 -25.83
C MET A 24 5.77 8.65 -25.74
N ALA A 25 5.83 7.42 -26.25
CA ALA A 25 4.75 6.44 -26.10
C ALA A 25 4.50 6.09 -24.62
N TRP A 26 5.55 5.89 -23.83
CA TRP A 26 5.44 5.66 -22.40
C TRP A 26 4.83 6.86 -21.66
N LYS A 27 5.27 8.08 -21.97
CA LYS A 27 4.72 9.31 -21.39
C LYS A 27 3.26 9.55 -21.80
N ALA A 28 2.93 9.28 -23.07
CA ALA A 28 1.55 9.33 -23.55
C ALA A 28 0.67 8.32 -22.81
N LEU A 29 1.18 7.11 -22.55
CA LEU A 29 0.45 6.10 -21.79
C LEU A 29 0.20 6.53 -20.35
N ALA A 30 1.21 7.05 -19.66
CA ALA A 30 1.09 7.57 -18.29
C ALA A 30 0.07 8.72 -18.19
N TRP A 31 0.07 9.63 -19.17
CA TRP A 31 -0.91 10.71 -19.26
C TRP A 31 -2.32 10.20 -19.61
N ALA A 32 -2.43 9.21 -20.50
CA ALA A 32 -3.70 8.61 -20.85
C ALA A 32 -4.34 7.88 -19.66
N SER A 33 -3.57 7.13 -18.88
CA SER A 33 -4.06 6.42 -17.70
C SER A 33 -4.22 7.31 -16.46
N ASP A 34 -3.73 8.55 -16.50
CA ASP A 34 -3.61 9.47 -15.36
C ASP A 34 -2.81 8.86 -14.19
N SER A 35 -1.78 8.09 -14.52
CA SER A 35 -1.00 7.33 -13.53
C SER A 35 0.49 7.49 -13.81
N PRO A 36 1.33 7.72 -12.79
CA PRO A 36 2.78 7.85 -12.97
C PRO A 36 3.43 6.55 -13.49
N MET A 37 2.80 5.39 -13.22
CA MET A 37 3.24 4.07 -13.64
C MET A 37 2.04 3.25 -14.13
N PRO A 38 1.67 3.35 -15.42
CA PRO A 38 0.51 2.66 -15.99
C PRO A 38 0.64 1.13 -15.99
N ILE A 39 1.85 0.59 -15.84
CA ILE A 39 2.13 -0.84 -15.90
C ILE A 39 2.94 -1.21 -14.67
N VAL A 40 2.47 -2.21 -13.91
CA VAL A 40 3.10 -2.74 -12.69
C VAL A 40 3.12 -4.27 -12.75
N VAL A 41 4.10 -4.90 -12.10
CA VAL A 41 4.18 -6.36 -12.00
C VAL A 41 3.81 -6.79 -10.59
N ALA A 42 2.98 -7.82 -10.47
CA ALA A 42 2.63 -8.45 -9.20
C ALA A 42 3.83 -9.23 -8.65
N THR A 43 4.38 -8.78 -7.52
CA THR A 43 5.57 -9.38 -6.91
C THR A 43 5.26 -10.38 -5.80
N SER A 44 4.05 -10.36 -5.24
CA SER A 44 3.59 -11.22 -4.15
C SER A 44 2.30 -11.99 -4.50
N GLU A 45 2.04 -13.06 -3.76
CA GLU A 45 0.87 -13.95 -3.90
C GLU A 45 -0.28 -13.52 -2.97
N SER A 46 -0.34 -12.23 -2.61
CA SER A 46 -1.33 -11.68 -1.67
C SER A 46 -2.76 -11.66 -2.21
N MET A 47 -2.91 -11.82 -3.53
CA MET A 47 -4.17 -11.70 -4.24
C MET A 47 -4.59 -13.00 -4.94
N GLU A 48 -4.03 -14.14 -4.55
CA GLU A 48 -4.51 -15.43 -5.03
C GLU A 48 -5.96 -15.68 -4.55
N PRO A 49 -6.83 -16.31 -5.38
CA PRO A 49 -6.57 -16.86 -6.72
C PRO A 49 -6.71 -15.84 -7.88
N GLY A 50 -6.97 -14.57 -7.60
CA GLY A 50 -7.24 -13.55 -8.63
C GLY A 50 -6.01 -13.13 -9.42
N PHE A 51 -4.87 -12.95 -8.77
CA PHE A 51 -3.58 -12.69 -9.41
C PHE A 51 -2.54 -13.69 -8.93
N GLN A 52 -1.65 -14.06 -9.85
CA GLN A 52 -0.47 -14.83 -9.54
C GLN A 52 0.77 -13.94 -9.59
N ARG A 53 1.80 -14.40 -8.89
CA ARG A 53 3.10 -13.77 -8.93
C ARG A 53 3.64 -13.77 -10.36
N GLY A 54 4.04 -12.60 -10.85
CA GLY A 54 4.52 -12.40 -12.21
C GLY A 54 3.45 -11.95 -13.20
N ASP A 55 2.23 -11.67 -12.76
CA ASP A 55 1.23 -11.06 -13.63
C ASP A 55 1.55 -9.57 -13.88
N ILE A 56 1.34 -9.14 -15.12
CA ILE A 56 1.43 -7.72 -15.48
C ILE A 56 0.07 -7.08 -15.32
N LEU A 57 0.03 -5.97 -14.59
CA LEU A 57 -1.17 -5.23 -14.24
C LEU A 57 -1.17 -3.89 -14.98
N PHE A 58 -2.27 -3.63 -15.69
CA PHE A 58 -2.52 -2.35 -16.33
C PHE A 58 -3.38 -1.46 -15.43
N LEU A 59 -2.89 -0.26 -15.12
CA LEU A 59 -3.49 0.67 -14.19
C LEU A 59 -4.25 1.79 -14.92
N TRP A 60 -5.36 2.18 -14.31
CA TRP A 60 -6.19 3.28 -14.79
C TRP A 60 -6.68 4.11 -13.61
N ASN A 61 -6.41 5.42 -13.64
CA ASN A 61 -6.64 6.32 -12.51
C ASN A 61 -7.66 7.43 -12.80
N ARG A 62 -8.29 7.47 -13.99
CA ARG A 62 -9.28 8.52 -14.34
C ARG A 62 -10.61 8.45 -13.60
N LYS A 63 -10.80 7.47 -12.71
CA LYS A 63 -11.98 7.40 -11.86
C LYS A 63 -11.87 8.49 -10.78
N SER A 64 -12.92 9.30 -10.63
CA SER A 64 -13.02 10.30 -9.56
C SER A 64 -12.98 9.66 -8.17
N TYR A 65 -13.67 8.52 -8.01
CA TYR A 65 -13.74 7.78 -6.76
C TYR A 65 -13.50 6.29 -7.00
N ILE A 66 -12.90 5.63 -6.02
CA ILE A 66 -12.64 4.19 -6.05
C ILE A 66 -13.77 3.48 -5.31
N GLY A 67 -14.34 2.45 -5.91
CA GLY A 67 -15.43 1.69 -5.31
C GLY A 67 -14.93 0.53 -4.44
N VAL A 68 -15.80 0.02 -3.58
CA VAL A 68 -15.59 -1.29 -2.94
C VAL A 68 -15.53 -2.37 -4.03
N GLY A 69 -14.57 -3.29 -3.91
CA GLY A 69 -14.32 -4.36 -4.87
C GLY A 69 -13.31 -4.01 -5.97
N ASP A 70 -13.01 -2.72 -6.18
CA ASP A 70 -11.92 -2.31 -7.08
C ASP A 70 -10.57 -2.79 -6.53
N ILE A 71 -9.64 -3.10 -7.43
CA ILE A 71 -8.27 -3.52 -7.06
C ILE A 71 -7.38 -2.30 -7.21
N ALA A 72 -6.93 -1.74 -6.09
CA ALA A 72 -6.17 -0.51 -6.07
C ALA A 72 -4.68 -0.80 -5.86
N VAL A 73 -3.85 -0.03 -6.56
CA VAL A 73 -2.39 -0.01 -6.33
C VAL A 73 -2.05 1.19 -5.46
N LEU A 74 -1.56 0.91 -4.27
CA LEU A 74 -1.15 1.89 -3.28
C LEU A 74 0.37 2.05 -3.30
N SER A 75 0.84 3.30 -3.34
CA SER A 75 2.25 3.64 -3.20
C SER A 75 2.40 4.63 -2.06
N PHE A 76 3.21 4.27 -1.07
CA PHE A 76 3.50 5.12 0.08
C PHE A 76 4.96 5.54 0.04
N PRO A 77 5.31 6.78 0.41
CA PRO A 77 6.71 7.22 0.47
C PRO A 77 7.57 6.38 1.43
N THR A 78 6.95 5.84 2.49
CA THR A 78 7.61 5.01 3.51
C THR A 78 7.97 3.61 3.01
N ARG A 79 7.32 3.12 1.93
CA ARG A 79 7.53 1.77 1.39
C ARG A 79 8.05 1.85 -0.04
N LYS A 80 9.11 1.07 -0.33
CA LYS A 80 9.71 1.04 -1.66
C LYS A 80 8.87 0.27 -2.69
N LEU A 81 8.06 -0.70 -2.24
CA LEU A 81 7.25 -1.55 -3.11
C LEU A 81 5.78 -1.15 -3.02
N PRO A 82 5.09 -0.97 -4.15
CA PRO A 82 3.65 -0.71 -4.15
C PRO A 82 2.88 -1.96 -3.70
N MET A 83 1.72 -1.74 -3.10
CA MET A 83 0.81 -2.81 -2.65
C MET A 83 -0.39 -2.86 -3.59
N VAL A 84 -0.80 -4.08 -3.97
CA VAL A 84 -1.91 -4.30 -4.90
C VAL A 84 -2.97 -5.12 -4.19
N HIS A 85 -4.04 -4.50 -3.73
CA HIS A 85 -5.06 -5.15 -2.91
C HIS A 85 -6.48 -4.71 -3.27
N ARG A 86 -7.47 -5.50 -2.87
CA ARG A 86 -8.88 -5.21 -3.10
C ARG A 86 -9.40 -4.22 -2.08
N VAL A 87 -10.15 -3.22 -2.54
CA VAL A 87 -10.83 -2.27 -1.66
C VAL A 87 -12.00 -2.97 -0.98
N VAL A 88 -11.97 -3.00 0.34
CA VAL A 88 -13.03 -3.59 1.17
C VAL A 88 -13.97 -2.53 1.75
N GLN A 89 -13.47 -1.33 2.00
CA GLN A 89 -14.25 -0.24 2.59
C GLN A 89 -13.79 1.11 2.06
N THR A 90 -14.74 2.04 1.93
CA THR A 90 -14.49 3.41 1.49
C THR A 90 -15.20 4.38 2.42
N HIS A 91 -14.50 5.43 2.84
CA HIS A 91 -15.06 6.54 3.61
C HIS A 91 -14.80 7.86 2.88
N PHE A 92 -15.75 8.77 2.98
CA PHE A 92 -15.61 10.13 2.48
C PHE A 92 -15.66 11.06 3.68
N LEU A 93 -14.56 11.78 3.91
CA LEU A 93 -14.52 12.84 4.92
C LEU A 93 -14.57 14.19 4.22
N PRO A 94 -15.33 15.17 4.77
CA PRO A 94 -15.28 16.54 4.28
C PRO A 94 -13.87 17.12 4.54
N ASP A 95 -13.25 17.65 3.49
CA ASP A 95 -11.93 18.27 3.51
C ASP A 95 -12.11 19.71 3.01
N MET A 96 -12.37 20.63 3.94
CA MET A 96 -12.62 22.04 3.63
C MET A 96 -11.28 22.76 3.42
N PRO A 97 -11.08 23.53 2.32
CA PRO A 97 -12.06 24.01 1.34
C PRO A 97 -12.23 23.14 0.08
N ASP A 98 -11.46 22.06 -0.08
CA ASP A 98 -11.31 21.28 -1.32
C ASP A 98 -12.39 20.20 -1.57
N GLY A 99 -13.46 20.17 -0.75
CA GLY A 99 -14.61 19.29 -0.92
C GLY A 99 -14.56 18.05 -0.02
N PHE A 100 -14.38 16.86 -0.60
CA PHE A 100 -14.33 15.59 0.13
C PHE A 100 -13.06 14.80 -0.20
N THR A 101 -12.37 14.32 0.83
CA THR A 101 -11.25 13.39 0.67
C THR A 101 -11.73 11.96 0.90
N GLN A 102 -11.45 11.10 -0.08
CA GLN A 102 -11.74 9.68 0.02
C GLN A 102 -10.61 8.94 0.73
N TYR A 103 -11.01 8.07 1.66
CA TYR A 103 -10.17 7.13 2.39
C TYR A 103 -10.62 5.70 2.08
N ILE A 104 -9.67 4.79 1.87
CA ILE A 104 -9.94 3.42 1.48
C ILE A 104 -9.21 2.43 2.40
N LEU A 105 -9.91 1.35 2.75
CA LEU A 105 -9.32 0.18 3.37
C LEU A 105 -9.17 -0.91 2.31
N THR A 106 -7.99 -1.49 2.23
CA THR A 106 -7.67 -2.58 1.32
C THR A 106 -7.38 -3.86 2.08
N LYS A 107 -7.55 -4.98 1.37
CA LYS A 107 -7.25 -6.32 1.85
C LYS A 107 -6.73 -7.16 0.68
N GLY A 108 -5.68 -7.96 0.91
CA GLY A 108 -5.28 -9.03 -0.01
C GLY A 108 -6.31 -10.15 -0.03
N ASP A 109 -6.65 -10.68 -1.21
CA ASP A 109 -7.62 -11.77 -1.35
C ASP A 109 -7.16 -13.05 -0.63
N ASN A 110 -5.84 -13.24 -0.48
CA ASN A 110 -5.22 -14.37 0.22
C ASN A 110 -4.73 -14.03 1.65
N ASN A 111 -5.09 -12.85 2.18
CA ASN A 111 -4.66 -12.43 3.52
C ASN A 111 -5.79 -12.63 4.53
N ASP A 112 -5.46 -13.00 5.77
CA ASP A 112 -6.46 -13.14 6.85
C ASP A 112 -6.95 -11.77 7.34
N ALA A 113 -6.03 -10.82 7.50
CA ALA A 113 -6.28 -9.49 8.05
C ALA A 113 -6.29 -8.38 6.98
N ASN A 114 -6.91 -7.24 7.32
CA ASN A 114 -6.92 -6.03 6.48
C ASN A 114 -5.61 -5.25 6.59
N ASP A 115 -5.33 -4.40 5.61
CA ASP A 115 -4.06 -3.68 5.51
C ASP A 115 -3.95 -2.43 6.39
N ALA A 116 -4.93 -2.18 7.27
CA ALA A 116 -4.96 -1.02 8.16
C ALA A 116 -3.66 -0.83 8.96
N GLN A 117 -3.06 -1.92 9.44
CA GLN A 117 -1.80 -1.86 10.21
C GLN A 117 -0.55 -1.70 9.32
N LEU A 118 -0.68 -1.91 8.01
CA LEU A 118 0.42 -1.80 7.05
C LEU A 118 0.58 -0.39 6.50
N TYR A 119 -0.45 0.45 6.65
CA TYR A 119 -0.38 1.85 6.27
C TYR A 119 0.58 2.62 7.18
N PRO A 120 1.28 3.63 6.64
CA PRO A 120 2.19 4.45 7.43
C PRO A 120 1.45 5.14 8.58
N SER A 121 2.18 5.43 9.65
CA SER A 121 1.70 6.21 10.80
C SER A 121 0.54 5.59 11.59
N GLY A 122 0.25 4.29 11.41
CA GLY A 122 -0.88 3.64 12.07
C GLY A 122 -2.24 4.17 11.59
N GLU A 123 -2.28 4.81 10.42
CA GLU A 123 -3.52 5.26 9.79
C GLU A 123 -4.36 4.04 9.46
N GLY A 124 -5.60 3.96 9.94
CA GLY A 124 -6.49 2.84 9.62
C GLY A 124 -6.92 2.77 8.16
N PHE A 125 -6.72 3.85 7.38
CA PHE A 125 -7.20 3.98 6.01
C PHE A 125 -6.19 4.71 5.13
N ALA A 126 -6.10 4.32 3.86
CA ALA A 126 -5.26 4.97 2.86
C ALA A 126 -6.02 6.11 2.17
N SER A 127 -5.41 7.29 2.06
CA SER A 127 -5.98 8.40 1.28
C SER A 127 -5.95 8.09 -0.23
N ARG A 128 -6.95 8.60 -0.97
CA ARG A 128 -7.02 8.56 -2.45
C ARG A 128 -5.77 9.09 -3.14
N LYS A 129 -5.04 10.01 -2.49
CA LYS A 129 -3.79 10.60 -2.99
C LYS A 129 -2.65 9.57 -3.10
N ASN A 130 -2.68 8.52 -2.29
CA ASN A 130 -1.68 7.45 -2.31
C ASN A 130 -2.02 6.34 -3.32
N VAL A 131 -3.16 6.45 -4.01
CA VAL A 131 -3.56 5.48 -5.03
C VAL A 131 -2.96 5.88 -6.36
N VAL A 132 -2.11 5.00 -6.88
CA VAL A 132 -1.46 5.13 -8.18
C VAL A 132 -2.43 4.87 -9.33
N GLY A 133 -3.36 3.93 -9.12
CA GLY A 133 -4.41 3.60 -10.08
C GLY A 133 -5.16 2.33 -9.69
N VAL A 134 -6.23 2.04 -10.43
CA VAL A 134 -7.03 0.82 -10.31
C VAL A 134 -6.67 -0.14 -11.43
N VAL A 135 -6.53 -1.43 -11.11
CA VAL A 135 -6.24 -2.47 -12.12
C VAL A 135 -7.44 -2.62 -13.06
N LYS A 136 -7.18 -2.50 -14.36
CA LYS A 136 -8.19 -2.67 -15.43
C LYS A 136 -7.90 -3.82 -16.38
N GLY A 137 -6.66 -4.25 -16.47
CA GLY A 137 -6.23 -5.34 -17.33
C GLY A 137 -5.11 -6.14 -16.68
N ILE A 138 -5.03 -7.41 -17.04
CA ILE A 138 -4.07 -8.38 -16.51
C ILE A 138 -3.50 -9.13 -17.70
N VAL A 139 -2.19 -9.33 -17.70
CA VAL A 139 -1.56 -10.27 -18.62
C VAL A 139 -0.75 -11.27 -17.81
N PRO A 140 -1.17 -12.56 -17.77
CA PRO A 140 -0.59 -13.52 -16.87
C PRO A 140 0.82 -13.93 -17.28
N PHE A 141 1.66 -14.29 -16.30
CA PHE A 141 3.02 -14.87 -16.45
C PHE A 141 4.10 -14.02 -17.15
N LEU A 142 3.75 -12.91 -17.82
CA LEU A 142 4.71 -12.09 -18.59
C LEU A 142 5.70 -11.29 -17.73
N GLY A 143 5.42 -11.10 -16.44
CA GLY A 143 6.27 -10.38 -15.50
C GLY A 143 7.35 -11.25 -14.83
N LEU A 144 7.31 -12.57 -15.00
CA LEU A 144 8.30 -13.49 -14.41
C LEU A 144 9.76 -13.15 -14.78
N PRO A 145 10.10 -12.79 -16.05
CA PRO A 145 11.46 -12.40 -16.39
C PRO A 145 11.91 -11.14 -15.64
N ALA A 146 11.02 -10.15 -15.50
CA ALA A 146 11.32 -8.91 -14.79
C ALA A 146 11.58 -9.16 -13.30
N ILE A 147 10.77 -10.03 -12.67
CA ILE A 147 10.99 -10.45 -11.27
C ILE A 147 12.34 -11.14 -11.12
N LYS A 148 12.65 -12.12 -11.97
CA LYS A 148 13.93 -12.86 -11.90
C LYS A 148 15.14 -11.94 -12.05
N ILE A 149 15.09 -10.97 -12.96
CA ILE A 149 16.17 -9.98 -13.14
C ILE A 149 16.29 -9.10 -11.90
N ASN A 150 15.16 -8.61 -11.37
CA ASN A 150 15.16 -7.78 -10.17
C ASN A 150 15.69 -8.55 -8.95
N GLU A 151 15.30 -9.81 -8.77
CA GLU A 151 15.81 -10.68 -7.72
C GLU A 151 17.30 -10.96 -7.90
N LEU A 152 17.74 -11.26 -9.13
CA LEU A 152 19.15 -11.51 -9.44
C LEU A 152 20.02 -10.31 -9.10
N PHE A 153 19.59 -9.10 -9.46
CA PHE A 153 20.30 -7.87 -9.18
C PHE A 153 20.19 -7.45 -7.71
N SER A 154 19.07 -7.76 -7.07
CA SER A 154 18.81 -7.45 -5.67
C SER A 154 19.35 -8.50 -4.70
N ARG A 155 20.06 -9.55 -5.17
CA ARG A 155 20.74 -10.49 -4.26
C ARG A 155 21.83 -9.74 -3.50
N PRO A 156 21.67 -9.47 -2.19
CA PRO A 156 22.83 -9.08 -1.40
C PRO A 156 23.75 -10.30 -1.36
N THR A 157 24.96 -10.16 -1.89
CA THR A 157 26.02 -11.13 -1.63
C THR A 157 26.23 -11.18 -0.11
N SER A 158 25.82 -12.30 0.49
CA SER A 158 26.07 -12.72 1.88
C SER A 158 25.05 -12.26 2.93
N HIS A 159 24.26 -13.23 3.38
CA HIS A 159 23.85 -13.49 4.77
C HIS A 159 24.14 -12.37 5.79
N LYS A 160 23.23 -11.42 5.97
CA LYS A 160 22.85 -11.09 7.34
C LYS A 160 21.68 -11.99 7.67
N ILE A 161 21.93 -12.96 8.55
CA ILE A 161 20.90 -13.54 9.39
C ILE A 161 20.04 -12.36 9.84
N GLN A 162 18.74 -12.40 9.56
CA GLN A 162 17.79 -11.61 10.33
C GLN A 162 18.03 -12.03 11.78
N GLU A 163 18.88 -11.30 12.49
CA GLU A 163 18.83 -11.30 13.93
C GLU A 163 17.43 -10.77 14.21
N LYS A 164 16.54 -11.71 14.57
CA LYS A 164 15.38 -11.44 15.39
C LYS A 164 15.83 -10.38 16.40
N PRO A 165 15.17 -9.21 16.48
CA PRO A 165 15.53 -8.24 17.50
C PRO A 165 15.60 -9.00 18.81
N PRO A 166 16.69 -8.87 19.60
CA PRO A 166 16.85 -9.65 20.82
C PRO A 166 15.54 -9.56 21.58
N ASP A 167 14.98 -10.71 21.97
CA ASP A 167 13.77 -10.75 22.77
C ASP A 167 13.98 -9.73 23.89
N VAL A 168 13.31 -8.58 23.78
CA VAL A 168 13.31 -7.59 24.82
C VAL A 168 12.61 -8.31 25.94
N GLN A 169 13.39 -8.84 26.88
CA GLN A 169 12.87 -9.40 28.11
C GLN A 169 12.23 -8.23 28.84
N VAL A 170 10.95 -8.06 28.58
CA VAL A 170 10.09 -7.19 29.35
C VAL A 170 10.16 -7.73 30.78
N PRO A 171 10.75 -6.99 31.75
CA PRO A 171 10.81 -7.49 33.10
C PRO A 171 9.38 -7.74 33.59
N ALA A 172 9.16 -8.87 34.26
CA ALA A 172 7.87 -9.39 34.71
C ALA A 172 7.16 -8.51 35.77
N ASN A 173 7.49 -7.23 35.87
CA ASN A 173 7.01 -6.34 36.92
C ASN A 173 6.73 -4.92 36.41
N ILE A 174 6.05 -4.81 35.26
CA ILE A 174 5.48 -3.53 34.78
C ILE A 174 4.42 -2.99 35.77
N SER A 175 3.84 -3.86 36.59
CA SER A 175 2.87 -3.53 37.64
C SER A 175 3.39 -2.63 38.77
N GLN A 176 4.70 -2.36 38.86
CA GLN A 176 5.28 -1.52 39.91
C GLN A 176 5.72 -0.13 39.45
N LEU A 177 5.53 0.23 38.18
CA LEU A 177 5.79 1.59 37.70
C LEU A 177 4.66 2.53 38.18
N PRO A 178 4.99 3.64 38.90
CA PRO A 178 3.98 4.59 39.35
C PRO A 178 3.35 5.27 38.13
N GLY A 179 2.14 4.87 37.78
CA GLY A 179 1.38 5.44 36.65
C GLY A 179 0.60 4.44 35.79
N TYR A 180 0.82 3.13 35.94
CA TYR A 180 0.11 2.09 35.16
C TYR A 180 -0.93 1.35 36.00
N ASN A 181 -2.00 2.04 36.40
CA ASN A 181 -3.16 1.40 37.01
C ASN A 181 -4.39 1.61 36.11
N CYS A 182 -4.51 0.76 35.09
CA CYS A 182 -5.78 0.63 34.36
C CYS A 182 -6.67 -0.33 35.15
N MET A 183 -7.76 0.20 35.70
CA MET A 183 -8.79 -0.50 36.45
C MET A 183 -9.24 -1.79 35.75
N ARG A 184 -9.00 -2.95 36.37
CA ARG A 184 -9.83 -4.14 36.16
C ARG A 184 -10.73 -4.31 37.38
N HIS A 185 -12.01 -3.98 37.23
CA HIS A 185 -13.04 -4.57 38.07
C HIS A 185 -13.54 -5.83 37.35
N ALA A 186 -13.08 -6.99 37.80
CA ALA A 186 -13.71 -8.26 37.47
C ALA A 186 -14.71 -8.56 38.60
N GLY A 187 -16.00 -8.42 38.30
CA GLY A 187 -17.06 -9.00 39.13
C GLY A 187 -17.20 -10.47 38.76
N GLU A 188 -16.99 -11.35 39.73
CA GLU A 188 -17.12 -12.79 39.59
C GLU A 188 -18.57 -13.20 39.87
N ASN A 189 -19.29 -13.71 38.87
CA ASN A 189 -20.59 -14.36 39.03
C ASN A 189 -20.40 -15.88 39.00
N LYS A 190 -21.06 -16.58 39.93
CA LYS A 190 -20.77 -17.97 40.35
C LYS A 190 -21.23 -19.09 39.40
N ASP A 191 -21.46 -18.81 38.12
CA ASP A 191 -22.10 -19.75 37.21
C ASP A 191 -21.20 -19.94 35.99
N GLY A 192 -20.12 -20.71 36.14
CA GLY A 192 -18.96 -20.81 35.25
C GLY A 192 -19.26 -21.07 33.76
N THR A 193 -19.63 -20.03 33.03
CA THR A 193 -19.77 -20.01 31.57
C THR A 193 -19.12 -18.76 31.01
N SER A 194 -18.09 -18.93 30.18
CA SER A 194 -17.35 -17.84 29.53
C SER A 194 -18.12 -17.34 28.32
N HIS A 195 -18.51 -16.07 28.31
CA HIS A 195 -18.85 -15.33 27.10
C HIS A 195 -18.00 -14.06 27.06
N ASP A 196 -17.12 -13.94 26.08
CA ASP A 196 -16.38 -12.72 25.81
C ASP A 196 -17.32 -11.68 25.19
N GLN A 197 -17.96 -10.86 26.04
CA GLN A 197 -18.60 -9.64 25.58
C GLN A 197 -17.56 -8.53 25.47
N PHE A 198 -17.15 -8.24 24.24
CA PHE A 198 -16.34 -7.07 23.91
C PHE A 198 -17.23 -5.82 24.00
N VAL A 199 -17.17 -5.07 25.11
CA VAL A 199 -17.86 -3.80 25.27
C VAL A 199 -16.98 -2.66 24.75
N GLU A 200 -17.38 -2.10 23.62
CA GLU A 200 -16.77 -0.95 22.97
C GLU A 200 -17.12 0.35 23.75
N HIS A 201 -16.16 0.95 24.46
CA HIS A 201 -16.37 2.25 25.10
C HIS A 201 -15.82 3.41 24.26
N ARG A 202 -16.78 4.04 23.57
CA ARG A 202 -16.75 5.30 22.84
C ARG A 202 -16.10 6.44 23.67
N PHE A 203 -15.03 7.06 23.16
CA PHE A 203 -14.44 8.27 23.74
C PHE A 203 -15.41 9.46 23.58
N ARG A 204 -15.85 10.07 24.69
CA ARG A 204 -16.46 11.42 24.68
C ARG A 204 -15.45 12.44 25.24
N PRO A 205 -15.22 13.58 24.58
CA PRO A 205 -14.43 14.66 25.16
C PRO A 205 -15.25 15.37 26.26
N LYS A 206 -14.63 15.61 27.44
CA LYS A 206 -15.24 16.39 28.53
C LYS A 206 -15.25 17.88 28.19
N ALA A 207 -16.40 18.51 28.41
CA ALA A 207 -16.63 19.94 28.32
C ALA A 207 -15.96 20.72 29.48
N LYS A 208 -15.65 22.00 29.22
CA LYS A 208 -15.15 23.01 30.17
C LYS A 208 -16.18 23.32 31.26
N THR A 209 -15.71 23.52 32.48
CA THR A 209 -16.40 24.33 33.51
C THR A 209 -15.39 25.08 34.36
N SER A 210 -15.61 26.39 34.47
CA SER A 210 -14.94 27.37 35.34
C SER A 210 -15.28 27.13 36.82
N PRO A 211 -14.52 27.67 37.78
CA PRO A 211 -15.04 27.98 39.10
C PRO A 211 -15.20 29.50 39.28
N GLY A 212 -16.38 29.89 39.76
CA GLY A 212 -16.56 31.11 40.53
C GLY A 212 -16.72 30.72 42.00
N GLU A 213 -15.94 31.36 42.86
CA GLU A 213 -16.29 32.00 44.16
C GLU A 213 -14.99 32.51 44.78
#